data_AF-A0A9P4QW80-F1
#
_entry.id   AF-A0A9P4QW80-F1
#
_cell.length_a   1.000
_cell.length_b   1.000
_cell.length_c   1.000
_cell.angle_alpha   90.00
_cell.angle_beta   90.00
_cell.angle_gamma   90.00
#
_symmetry.space_group_name_H-M   'P 1'
#
loop_
_entity.id
_entity.type
_entity.pdbx_description
1 polymer ?
#
loop_
_entity_poly.entity_id
_entity_poly.type
_entity_poly.pdbx_seq_one_letter_code
_entity_poly.pdbx_strand_id
1 'polypeptide(L)'
;MEKPNAPLPPYSRQPGYPGQSPNLQPAPLFSADRHSQTPANTSGLHIQSAAPPGYYAQPHYGSPAVVAELPAEMPPLPPTSTPIEQVDEDARLAYKLHQMDLQEARSRSNSAMSSPQPAAHQAPEVVRPLSHVSSTSSRGPPIGYSPQPYITPEIAQGFLPEVVRQPSEAITPPLPEVVTQPVPVSVSNQPAAQSSTTANLPPPPKDPAGLSTYIEYHRQVPYPPQWILPPITSTYYASFKYAPKTDWLDTLDSQLWRSVRFSDTQPKSPPAEFHTTYKTKTGSMRTPRFQWFMPLSLPNGKKTKHLPTWSYELKLDSSTGLRKSEILTSPKGQQLLCTYVRAQNYDTLRFIGTDGRRYMWASSGPVSSINGSRYDTLRHALFVANESISPDPLYGLIVADHAFWDGHIDHAETHTATTCTGCASSPLLGLRWRCRSCADHDVCEPCRARSQSVKPTCTFTLVNLPDETLHIRNVEVDVPMVVATLQILKDWEKRTMREQKRKNLEGFRVSEDGARKLDLGRMRYWRSGDFEGRGSGEVFGTEVKRKERMKAAGEVLNGVAEVVSALGGDGGSGGGDGGGGGGGDGGGGGGGGGDGGGGGGGGG
;
A
#
# COMPACT_ATOMS: atom_id res chain seq x y z
N MET A 1 49.58 31.05 34.12
CA MET A 1 49.34 30.58 35.50
C MET A 1 48.03 31.18 35.99
N GLU A 2 47.56 30.74 37.16
CA GLU A 2 46.30 31.12 37.81
C GLU A 2 45.02 30.49 37.24
N LYS A 3 44.18 30.00 38.17
CA LYS A 3 42.89 29.33 37.98
C LYS A 3 41.85 30.03 38.88
N PRO A 4 40.56 30.01 38.52
CA PRO A 4 39.45 29.98 39.47
C PRO A 4 38.78 28.59 39.41
N ASN A 5 38.78 27.82 40.50
CA ASN A 5 37.85 27.83 41.64
C ASN A 5 36.58 26.99 41.40
N ALA A 6 36.44 25.94 42.22
CA ALA A 6 35.27 25.06 42.29
C ALA A 6 34.46 25.36 43.56
N PRO A 7 33.12 25.25 43.55
CA PRO A 7 32.29 25.42 44.73
C PRO A 7 32.09 24.10 45.52
N LEU A 8 32.13 24.19 46.85
CA LEU A 8 31.70 23.14 47.77
C LEU A 8 30.20 23.28 48.12
N PRO A 9 29.49 22.20 48.48
CA PRO A 9 28.07 22.24 48.82
C PRO A 9 27.82 22.55 50.31
N PRO A 10 26.70 23.22 50.68
CA PRO A 10 26.31 23.42 52.07
C PRO A 10 25.20 22.46 52.55
N TYR A 11 25.49 21.84 53.69
CA TYR A 11 24.60 21.55 54.83
C TYR A 11 23.37 20.62 54.73
N SER A 12 23.40 19.70 55.70
CA SER A 12 22.33 18.83 56.18
C SER A 12 21.30 19.57 57.06
N ARG A 13 20.03 19.14 56.99
CA ARG A 13 19.05 19.24 58.08
C ARG A 13 18.07 18.04 58.05
N GLN A 14 17.99 17.31 59.16
CA GLN A 14 16.73 16.66 59.59
C GLN A 14 15.92 17.70 60.40
N PRO A 15 14.57 17.58 60.55
CA PRO A 15 13.99 16.67 61.56
C PRO A 15 12.61 16.07 61.23
N GLY A 16 12.16 15.09 62.05
CA GLY A 16 10.72 14.97 62.41
C GLY A 16 9.94 13.72 61.97
N TYR A 17 9.78 12.76 62.89
CA TYR A 17 8.56 11.94 63.03
C TYR A 17 7.52 12.77 63.84
N PRO A 18 6.18 12.61 63.67
CA PRO A 18 5.39 11.37 63.84
C PRO A 18 4.41 11.11 62.67
N GLY A 19 3.53 10.10 62.61
CA GLY A 19 3.22 8.95 63.48
C GLY A 19 1.85 8.34 63.09
N GLN A 20 1.52 7.15 63.62
CA GLN A 20 0.26 6.41 63.50
C GLN A 20 -0.14 5.80 62.13
N SER A 21 -0.43 4.49 62.19
CA SER A 21 -0.98 3.64 61.14
C SER A 21 -2.50 3.48 61.30
N PRO A 22 -3.22 3.03 60.26
CA PRO A 22 -4.43 2.24 60.45
C PRO A 22 -4.26 0.78 59.94
N ASN A 23 -4.94 -0.12 60.62
CA ASN A 23 -5.01 -1.55 60.33
C ASN A 23 -5.48 -1.87 58.89
N LEU A 24 -4.91 -2.92 58.30
CA LEU A 24 -5.57 -3.71 57.26
C LEU A 24 -5.64 -5.17 57.72
N GLN A 25 -6.87 -5.71 57.78
CA GLN A 25 -7.13 -7.11 58.09
C GLN A 25 -6.78 -7.99 56.89
N PRO A 26 -6.31 -9.24 57.10
CA PRO A 26 -6.16 -10.22 56.03
C PRO A 26 -7.52 -10.82 55.63
N ALA A 27 -7.78 -10.90 54.33
CA ALA A 27 -8.91 -11.66 53.78
C ALA A 27 -8.64 -13.18 53.83
N PRO A 28 -9.67 -14.04 53.94
CA PRO A 28 -9.48 -15.46 54.23
C PRO A 28 -9.03 -16.30 53.02
N LEU A 29 -8.25 -17.33 53.33
CA LEU A 29 -7.90 -18.43 52.43
C LEU A 29 -9.14 -19.21 52.01
N PHE A 30 -9.34 -19.39 50.70
CA PHE A 30 -10.23 -20.43 50.17
C PHE A 30 -9.43 -21.68 49.82
N SER A 31 -9.67 -22.76 50.55
CA SER A 31 -9.23 -24.10 50.18
C SER A 31 -10.15 -24.68 49.11
N ALA A 32 -9.58 -25.26 48.05
CA ALA A 32 -10.30 -26.04 47.07
C ALA A 32 -9.52 -27.33 46.79
N ASP A 33 -9.90 -28.39 47.51
CA ASP A 33 -9.41 -29.76 47.29
C ASP A 33 -10.30 -30.46 46.25
N ARG A 34 -9.71 -31.33 45.43
CA ARG A 34 -10.31 -32.49 44.71
C ARG A 34 -11.73 -32.36 44.09
N HIS A 35 -11.95 -32.67 42.82
CA HIS A 35 -11.70 -34.00 42.24
C HIS A 35 -11.79 -34.01 40.71
N SER A 36 -11.10 -34.97 40.11
CA SER A 36 -11.25 -35.40 38.71
C SER A 36 -12.45 -36.35 38.52
N GLN A 37 -13.19 -36.18 37.41
CA GLN A 37 -13.78 -37.29 36.63
C GLN A 37 -14.43 -36.81 35.31
N THR A 38 -13.86 -37.25 34.19
CA THR A 38 -14.58 -37.65 32.96
C THR A 38 -14.98 -39.14 33.12
N PRO A 39 -15.83 -39.78 32.27
CA PRO A 39 -16.11 -39.45 30.86
C PRO A 39 -17.55 -39.73 30.33
N ALA A 40 -17.67 -39.66 29.00
CA ALA A 40 -18.53 -40.47 28.11
C ALA A 40 -19.84 -39.88 27.52
N ASN A 41 -19.79 -39.75 26.19
CA ASN A 41 -20.86 -39.95 25.20
C ASN A 41 -22.19 -40.57 25.66
N THR A 42 -23.31 -39.98 25.21
CA THR A 42 -24.28 -40.73 24.37
C THR A 42 -25.12 -39.79 23.50
N SER A 43 -25.46 -40.25 22.29
CA SER A 43 -26.39 -39.58 21.35
C SER A 43 -27.85 -39.92 21.68
N GLY A 44 -28.79 -39.01 21.42
CA GLY A 44 -30.22 -39.32 21.50
C GLY A 44 -31.14 -38.18 21.04
N LEU A 45 -31.91 -38.41 19.98
CA LEU A 45 -33.01 -37.52 19.58
C LEU A 45 -34.19 -37.64 20.55
N HIS A 46 -34.80 -36.52 20.95
CA HIS A 46 -36.26 -36.43 20.93
C HIS A 46 -36.82 -34.99 20.79
N ILE A 47 -38.04 -34.94 20.27
CA ILE A 47 -38.84 -33.77 19.94
C ILE A 47 -39.75 -33.36 21.12
N GLN A 48 -40.21 -32.09 21.12
CA GLN A 48 -41.31 -31.47 21.90
C GLN A 48 -41.10 -31.20 23.39
N SER A 49 -41.08 -29.91 23.77
CA SER A 49 -42.29 -29.23 24.31
C SER A 49 -42.05 -27.73 24.51
N ALA A 50 -43.11 -26.92 24.41
CA ALA A 50 -43.05 -25.46 24.55
C ALA A 50 -43.15 -25.01 26.02
N ALA A 51 -42.57 -23.84 26.33
CA ALA A 51 -42.73 -23.14 27.61
C ALA A 51 -43.12 -21.67 27.36
N PRO A 52 -43.92 -21.03 28.22
CA PRO A 52 -44.51 -19.71 27.98
C PRO A 52 -43.55 -18.54 28.28
N PRO A 53 -43.80 -17.33 27.72
CA PRO A 53 -42.97 -16.16 27.98
C PRO A 53 -43.20 -15.58 29.38
N GLY A 54 -42.12 -15.50 30.17
CA GLY A 54 -42.12 -14.80 31.46
C GLY A 54 -42.08 -13.28 31.29
N TYR A 55 -42.94 -12.57 32.02
CA TYR A 55 -42.92 -11.11 32.11
C TYR A 55 -41.66 -10.63 32.85
N TYR A 56 -40.93 -9.67 32.26
CA TYR A 56 -39.82 -8.99 32.92
C TYR A 56 -40.27 -7.62 33.44
N ALA A 57 -40.25 -7.43 34.75
CA ALA A 57 -40.54 -6.15 35.39
C ALA A 57 -39.28 -5.27 35.43
N GLN A 58 -39.43 -4.00 35.03
CA GLN A 58 -38.39 -2.96 35.15
C GLN A 58 -38.60 -2.17 36.47
N PRO A 59 -37.55 -1.95 37.29
CA PRO A 59 -37.66 -1.12 38.48
C PRO A 59 -37.60 0.38 38.14
N HIS A 60 -38.64 1.13 38.50
CA HIS A 60 -38.61 2.59 38.44
C HIS A 60 -37.65 3.18 39.47
N TYR A 61 -36.68 3.99 39.02
CA TYR A 61 -36.03 5.01 39.83
C TYR A 61 -36.50 6.39 39.37
N GLY A 62 -37.12 7.13 40.29
CA GLY A 62 -37.51 8.52 40.06
C GLY A 62 -36.40 9.48 40.50
N SER A 63 -36.11 10.47 39.65
CA SER A 63 -35.33 11.66 40.01
C SER A 63 -36.21 12.91 39.81
N PRO A 64 -36.07 13.95 40.65
CA PRO A 64 -36.96 15.11 40.63
C PRO A 64 -36.72 16.01 39.42
N ALA A 65 -37.79 16.69 38.99
CA ALA A 65 -37.76 17.60 37.84
C ALA A 65 -36.92 18.85 38.10
N VAL A 66 -35.96 19.12 37.21
CA VAL A 66 -35.34 20.43 37.06
C VAL A 66 -36.11 21.18 35.98
N VAL A 67 -36.66 22.35 36.33
CA VAL A 67 -37.31 23.24 35.35
C VAL A 67 -36.22 23.87 34.50
N ALA A 68 -36.16 23.49 33.22
CA ALA A 68 -35.29 24.14 32.25
C ALA A 68 -35.98 25.38 31.67
N GLU A 69 -35.37 26.55 31.85
CA GLU A 69 -35.77 27.77 31.14
C GLU A 69 -35.56 27.58 29.63
N LEU A 70 -36.53 28.03 28.83
CA LEU A 70 -36.47 27.94 27.38
C LEU A 70 -35.39 28.90 26.83
N PRO A 71 -34.48 28.45 25.95
CA PRO A 71 -33.51 29.33 25.32
C PRO A 71 -34.24 30.31 24.37
N ALA A 72 -33.77 31.56 24.35
CA ALA A 72 -34.30 32.62 23.50
C ALA A 72 -34.20 32.26 22.00
N GLU A 73 -35.16 32.78 21.22
CA GLU A 73 -35.21 32.55 19.77
C GLU A 73 -33.92 33.03 19.08
N MET A 74 -33.33 32.18 18.24
CA MET A 74 -32.16 32.56 17.46
C MET A 74 -32.53 33.61 16.41
N PRO A 75 -31.68 34.63 16.15
CA PRO A 75 -31.92 35.59 15.08
C PRO A 75 -31.95 34.86 13.72
N PRO A 76 -32.75 35.35 12.75
CA PRO A 76 -32.86 34.73 11.43
C PRO A 76 -31.49 34.74 10.73
N LEU A 77 -31.13 33.60 10.12
CA LEU A 77 -29.90 33.49 9.35
C LEU A 77 -29.91 34.47 8.16
N PRO A 78 -28.77 35.12 7.85
CA PRO A 78 -28.66 35.95 6.65
C PRO A 78 -28.89 35.10 5.39
N PRO A 79 -29.52 35.65 4.34
CA PRO A 79 -29.78 34.92 3.11
C PRO A 79 -28.46 34.50 2.44
N THR A 80 -28.22 33.19 2.36
CA THR A 80 -26.99 32.59 1.79
C THR A 80 -27.05 32.42 0.26
N SER A 81 -27.97 33.09 -0.42
CA SER A 81 -28.04 33.12 -1.88
C SER A 81 -27.16 34.24 -2.41
N THR A 82 -26.06 33.89 -3.08
CA THR A 82 -25.35 34.83 -3.96
C THR A 82 -26.34 35.44 -4.97
N PRO A 83 -26.35 36.77 -5.18
CA PRO A 83 -27.22 37.39 -6.17
C PRO A 83 -26.97 36.80 -7.57
N ILE A 84 -28.03 36.62 -8.36
CA ILE A 84 -27.93 36.11 -9.74
C ILE A 84 -26.96 36.96 -10.58
N GLU A 85 -26.96 38.27 -10.37
CA GLU A 85 -26.04 39.22 -11.02
C GLU A 85 -24.57 38.91 -10.72
N GLN A 86 -24.24 38.51 -9.48
CA GLN A 86 -22.88 38.14 -9.09
C GLN A 86 -22.44 36.82 -9.76
N VAL A 87 -23.36 35.86 -9.93
CA VAL A 87 -23.07 34.61 -10.64
C VAL A 87 -22.76 34.87 -12.12
N ASP A 88 -23.47 35.83 -12.73
CA ASP A 88 -23.22 36.26 -14.12
C ASP A 88 -21.89 37.03 -14.27
N GLU A 89 -21.51 37.84 -13.28
CA GLU A 89 -20.19 38.50 -13.24
C GLU A 89 -19.04 37.49 -13.08
N ASP A 90 -19.16 36.53 -12.16
CA ASP A 90 -18.17 35.47 -11.95
C ASP A 90 -18.01 34.60 -13.21
N ALA A 91 -19.11 34.27 -13.90
CA ALA A 91 -19.07 33.55 -15.17
C ALA A 91 -18.35 34.34 -16.29
N ARG A 92 -18.57 35.66 -16.37
CA ARG A 92 -17.87 36.54 -17.32
C ARG A 92 -16.39 36.68 -16.99
N LEU A 93 -16.03 36.72 -15.71
CA LEU A 93 -14.64 36.77 -15.25
C LEU A 93 -13.90 35.45 -15.58
N ALA A 94 -14.52 34.31 -15.31
CA ALA A 94 -13.99 32.99 -15.65
C ALA A 94 -13.76 32.83 -17.17
N TYR A 95 -14.71 33.25 -18.01
CA TYR A 95 -14.56 33.26 -19.46
C TYR A 95 -13.38 34.14 -19.92
N LYS A 96 -13.20 35.32 -19.30
CA LYS A 96 -12.09 36.23 -19.60
C LYS A 96 -10.73 35.66 -19.21
N LEU A 97 -10.63 35.00 -18.05
CA LEU A 97 -9.42 34.28 -17.62
C LEU A 97 -9.06 33.17 -18.62
N HIS A 98 -10.04 32.35 -19.03
CA HIS A 98 -9.83 31.28 -20.00
C HIS A 98 -9.33 31.78 -21.37
N GLN A 99 -9.81 32.94 -21.84
CA GLN A 99 -9.28 33.55 -23.06
C GLN A 99 -7.82 34.01 -22.93
N MET A 100 -7.40 34.53 -21.77
CA MET A 100 -6.00 34.90 -21.53
C MET A 100 -5.08 33.68 -21.53
N ASP A 101 -5.49 32.58 -20.89
CA ASP A 101 -4.73 31.32 -20.90
C ASP A 101 -4.54 30.76 -22.32
N LEU A 102 -5.60 30.80 -23.15
CA LEU A 102 -5.53 30.41 -24.56
C LEU A 102 -4.61 31.33 -25.38
N GLN A 103 -4.58 32.63 -25.07
CA GLN A 103 -3.69 33.58 -25.72
C GLN A 103 -2.24 33.37 -25.31
N GLU A 104 -1.97 33.04 -24.04
CA GLU A 104 -0.62 32.70 -23.57
C GLU A 104 -0.12 31.36 -24.15
N ALA A 105 -0.98 30.34 -24.23
CA ALA A 105 -0.63 29.08 -24.88
C ALA A 105 -0.23 29.28 -26.36
N ARG A 106 -0.95 30.15 -27.07
CA ARG A 106 -0.63 30.55 -28.45
C ARG A 106 0.67 31.36 -28.53
N SER A 107 0.91 32.30 -27.62
CA SER A 107 2.16 33.09 -27.64
C SER A 107 3.38 32.21 -27.39
N ARG A 108 3.33 31.31 -26.40
CA ARG A 108 4.39 30.32 -26.12
C ARG A 108 4.67 29.41 -27.31
N SER A 109 3.62 28.95 -28.01
CA SER A 109 3.76 28.11 -29.22
C SER A 109 4.44 28.87 -30.37
N ASN A 110 4.10 30.14 -30.58
CA ASN A 110 4.72 30.97 -31.60
C ASN A 110 6.18 31.31 -31.27
N SER A 111 6.50 31.58 -29.99
CA SER A 111 7.87 31.83 -29.54
C SER A 111 8.82 30.66 -29.81
N ALA A 112 8.34 29.42 -29.72
CA ALA A 112 9.14 28.22 -29.95
C ALA A 112 9.53 28.00 -31.43
N MET A 113 8.83 28.64 -32.37
CA MET A 113 9.06 28.49 -33.82
C MET A 113 10.06 29.51 -34.40
N SER A 114 10.62 30.41 -33.59
CA SER A 114 11.39 31.57 -34.08
C SER A 114 12.83 31.68 -33.54
N SER A 115 13.42 30.61 -33.00
CA SER A 115 14.86 30.59 -32.69
C SER A 115 15.69 30.44 -33.97
N PRO A 116 16.57 31.40 -34.33
CA PRO A 116 17.49 31.23 -35.45
C PRO A 116 18.54 30.14 -35.13
N GLN A 117 18.93 29.36 -36.14
CA GLN A 117 20.08 28.46 -35.99
C GLN A 117 21.37 29.27 -35.73
N PRO A 118 22.27 28.82 -34.83
CA PRO A 118 23.59 29.42 -34.70
C PRO A 118 24.42 29.20 -35.96
N ALA A 119 25.05 30.26 -36.47
CA ALA A 119 25.97 30.16 -37.60
C ALA A 119 27.23 29.37 -37.23
N ALA A 120 27.73 28.55 -38.16
CA ALA A 120 28.94 27.76 -37.96
C ALA A 120 30.19 28.66 -37.93
N HIS A 121 31.01 28.52 -36.90
CA HIS A 121 32.32 29.17 -36.83
C HIS A 121 33.36 28.45 -37.72
N GLN A 122 34.16 29.23 -38.43
CA GLN A 122 35.24 28.77 -39.29
C GLN A 122 36.43 28.24 -38.47
N ALA A 123 37.10 27.21 -38.98
CA ALA A 123 38.37 26.69 -38.45
C ALA A 123 39.57 27.38 -39.14
N PRO A 124 40.72 27.54 -38.45
CA PRO A 124 41.88 28.23 -38.99
C PRO A 124 42.71 27.36 -39.95
N GLU A 125 43.36 28.06 -40.87
CA GLU A 125 44.13 27.56 -42.01
C GLU A 125 45.55 27.10 -41.61
N VAL A 126 46.01 25.95 -42.13
CA VAL A 126 47.41 25.50 -42.01
C VAL A 126 47.98 25.13 -43.38
N VAL A 127 49.08 25.81 -43.72
CA VAL A 127 49.76 25.80 -45.01
C VAL A 127 50.48 24.48 -45.31
N ARG A 128 50.38 23.98 -46.56
CA ARG A 128 51.50 23.33 -47.31
C ARG A 128 51.22 23.19 -48.83
N PRO A 129 52.26 23.06 -49.68
CA PRO A 129 52.18 23.52 -51.07
C PRO A 129 52.03 22.43 -52.16
N LEU A 130 51.65 22.95 -53.33
CA LEU A 130 51.59 22.38 -54.69
C LEU A 130 52.71 21.39 -55.11
N SER A 131 52.34 20.43 -55.97
CA SER A 131 52.96 20.26 -57.30
C SER A 131 52.20 19.25 -58.21
N HIS A 132 51.94 19.67 -59.47
CA HIS A 132 52.05 18.94 -60.76
C HIS A 132 51.55 17.47 -60.96
N VAL A 133 51.18 16.98 -62.16
CA VAL A 133 50.55 17.47 -63.43
C VAL A 133 50.39 16.24 -64.39
N SER A 134 49.56 16.32 -65.45
CA SER A 134 49.42 15.35 -66.59
C SER A 134 48.53 14.10 -66.36
N SER A 135 47.45 13.88 -67.15
CA SER A 135 47.35 13.06 -68.41
C SER A 135 46.81 11.62 -68.16
N THR A 136 46.01 10.92 -68.98
CA THR A 136 45.47 11.11 -70.35
C THR A 136 44.35 10.08 -70.68
N SER A 137 43.40 10.45 -71.56
CA SER A 137 42.78 9.67 -72.67
C SER A 137 42.03 8.32 -72.50
N SER A 138 40.95 8.20 -73.32
CA SER A 138 40.31 7.00 -73.95
C SER A 138 39.01 6.45 -73.30
N ARG A 139 37.98 5.87 -73.97
CA ARG A 139 37.35 5.92 -75.32
C ARG A 139 36.16 4.90 -75.37
N GLY A 140 34.87 5.34 -75.37
CA GLY A 140 33.66 4.60 -75.84
C GLY A 140 33.29 3.19 -75.28
N PRO A 141 32.21 2.51 -75.76
CA PRO A 141 31.09 2.95 -76.63
C PRO A 141 29.66 2.64 -76.06
N PRO A 142 28.54 2.95 -76.78
CA PRO A 142 27.15 2.82 -76.28
C PRO A 142 26.22 1.79 -76.99
N ILE A 143 25.13 1.39 -76.32
CA ILE A 143 23.94 0.59 -76.77
C ILE A 143 22.74 1.02 -75.86
N GLY A 144 21.43 0.99 -76.20
CA GLY A 144 20.67 0.70 -77.42
C GLY A 144 19.19 0.31 -77.11
N TYR A 145 18.32 0.20 -78.14
CA TYR A 145 16.88 -0.22 -78.13
C TYR A 145 15.83 0.70 -77.44
N SER A 146 14.51 0.64 -77.72
CA SER A 146 13.69 0.53 -78.97
C SER A 146 12.19 0.73 -78.60
N PRO A 147 11.26 1.23 -79.46
CA PRO A 147 9.89 1.62 -79.04
C PRO A 147 8.70 0.84 -79.66
N GLN A 148 7.46 1.21 -79.27
CA GLN A 148 6.10 0.94 -79.84
C GLN A 148 5.36 -0.38 -79.47
N PRO A 149 4.01 -0.53 -79.60
CA PRO A 149 2.90 0.46 -79.85
C PRO A 149 1.52 0.27 -79.10
N TYR A 150 0.61 1.25 -79.27
CA TYR A 150 -0.88 1.26 -79.33
C TYR A 150 -1.82 0.67 -78.22
N ILE A 151 -2.86 1.44 -77.83
CA ILE A 151 -4.33 1.25 -78.11
C ILE A 151 -5.21 2.28 -77.31
N THR A 152 -6.29 2.80 -77.91
CA THR A 152 -7.38 3.64 -77.31
C THR A 152 -8.67 2.81 -77.06
N PRO A 153 -9.56 3.15 -76.11
CA PRO A 153 -10.68 4.14 -76.27
C PRO A 153 -10.86 5.07 -75.03
N GLU A 154 -11.41 6.29 -75.06
CA GLU A 154 -12.73 6.83 -75.47
C GLU A 154 -13.86 6.76 -74.40
N ILE A 155 -14.64 7.86 -74.32
CA ILE A 155 -16.00 8.05 -73.73
C ILE A 155 -16.13 8.79 -72.36
N ALA A 156 -17.14 9.68 -72.35
CA ALA A 156 -17.86 10.35 -71.24
C ALA A 156 -17.27 11.62 -70.58
N GLN A 157 -17.75 12.77 -71.06
CA GLN A 157 -17.99 13.95 -70.22
C GLN A 157 -19.10 13.66 -69.22
N GLY A 158 -18.97 14.14 -67.97
CA GLY A 158 -20.01 14.05 -66.94
C GLY A 158 -19.89 15.18 -65.93
N PHE A 159 -20.94 15.99 -65.83
CA PHE A 159 -21.03 17.10 -64.86
C PHE A 159 -21.07 16.56 -63.42
N LEU A 160 -20.37 17.20 -62.49
CA LEU A 160 -20.61 17.09 -61.06
C LEU A 160 -20.64 18.47 -60.39
N PRO A 161 -21.56 18.72 -59.44
CA PRO A 161 -21.71 20.01 -58.80
C PRO A 161 -20.68 20.25 -57.69
N GLU A 162 -20.38 21.53 -57.47
CA GLU A 162 -19.58 22.04 -56.37
C GLU A 162 -20.29 21.79 -55.02
N VAL A 163 -19.77 20.85 -54.23
CA VAL A 163 -20.21 20.62 -52.85
C VAL A 163 -19.26 21.32 -51.89
N VAL A 164 -19.68 22.50 -51.41
CA VAL A 164 -19.02 23.25 -50.35
C VAL A 164 -18.95 22.40 -49.08
N ARG A 165 -17.75 21.95 -48.71
CA ARG A 165 -17.49 21.34 -47.39
C ARG A 165 -17.22 22.43 -46.36
N GLN A 166 -18.21 22.73 -45.53
CA GLN A 166 -17.96 23.41 -44.26
C GLN A 166 -17.18 22.48 -43.31
N PRO A 167 -16.18 22.98 -42.57
CA PRO A 167 -15.61 22.24 -41.45
C PRO A 167 -16.58 22.26 -40.28
N SER A 168 -17.02 21.08 -39.82
CA SER A 168 -17.75 20.96 -38.56
C SER A 168 -16.74 20.98 -37.41
N GLU A 169 -16.69 22.09 -36.68
CA GLU A 169 -15.93 22.18 -35.43
C GLU A 169 -16.68 21.39 -34.34
N ALA A 170 -16.11 20.26 -33.92
CA ALA A 170 -16.63 19.47 -32.80
C ALA A 170 -16.32 20.19 -31.48
N ILE A 171 -17.26 21.05 -31.06
CA ILE A 171 -17.23 21.70 -29.74
C ILE A 171 -17.27 20.61 -28.66
N THR A 172 -16.13 20.36 -28.04
CA THR A 172 -16.04 19.53 -26.83
C THR A 172 -16.34 20.45 -25.65
N PRO A 173 -17.44 20.26 -24.89
CA PRO A 173 -17.75 21.13 -23.77
C PRO A 173 -16.69 20.97 -22.67
N PRO A 174 -16.24 22.05 -22.01
CA PRO A 174 -15.40 21.95 -20.84
C PRO A 174 -16.18 21.21 -19.73
N LEU A 175 -15.51 20.31 -19.03
CA LEU A 175 -16.07 19.60 -17.88
C LEU A 175 -16.45 20.63 -16.80
N PRO A 176 -17.68 20.60 -16.25
CA PRO A 176 -18.09 21.54 -15.22
C PRO A 176 -17.27 21.35 -13.95
N GLU A 177 -16.84 22.46 -13.36
CA GLU A 177 -16.17 22.48 -12.06
C GLU A 177 -17.15 22.00 -10.97
N VAL A 178 -16.75 20.98 -10.22
CA VAL A 178 -17.65 20.28 -9.29
C VAL A 178 -17.76 21.08 -7.98
N VAL A 179 -18.72 22.00 -7.94
CA VAL A 179 -19.17 22.65 -6.71
C VAL A 179 -19.82 21.59 -5.82
N THR A 180 -19.13 21.21 -4.75
CA THR A 180 -19.58 20.18 -3.80
C THR A 180 -20.55 20.76 -2.78
N GLN A 181 -21.82 20.93 -3.17
CA GLN A 181 -22.91 21.00 -2.20
C GLN A 181 -23.54 19.60 -2.01
N PRO A 182 -23.65 19.10 -0.78
CA PRO A 182 -24.28 17.81 -0.52
C PRO A 182 -25.79 17.91 -0.74
N VAL A 183 -26.31 17.26 -1.78
CA VAL A 183 -27.76 17.08 -1.95
C VAL A 183 -28.28 16.19 -0.82
N PRO A 184 -29.23 16.64 0.03
CA PRO A 184 -29.76 15.83 1.12
C PRO A 184 -30.68 14.73 0.57
N VAL A 185 -30.11 13.55 0.33
CA VAL A 185 -30.89 12.36 -0.03
C VAL A 185 -31.63 11.85 1.21
N SER A 186 -32.96 12.01 1.21
CA SER A 186 -33.83 11.54 2.28
C SER A 186 -34.00 10.02 2.24
N VAL A 187 -33.03 9.28 2.80
CA VAL A 187 -33.09 7.81 2.90
C VAL A 187 -34.02 7.41 4.04
N SER A 188 -35.29 7.19 3.71
CA SER A 188 -36.29 6.67 4.65
C SER A 188 -36.17 5.15 4.82
N ASN A 189 -36.24 4.69 6.07
CA ASN A 189 -36.46 3.28 6.47
C ASN A 189 -35.41 2.23 6.02
N GLN A 190 -34.14 2.42 6.39
CA GLN A 190 -33.23 1.27 6.61
C GLN A 190 -33.23 0.87 8.10
N PRO A 191 -33.31 -0.43 8.45
CA PRO A 191 -33.14 -0.88 9.83
C PRO A 191 -31.73 -0.53 10.32
N ALA A 192 -31.61 -0.14 11.59
CA ALA A 192 -30.35 0.29 12.19
C ALA A 192 -29.28 -0.80 12.09
N ALA A 193 -28.42 -0.69 11.07
CA ALA A 193 -27.27 -1.56 10.90
C ALA A 193 -26.35 -1.42 12.13
N GLN A 194 -25.87 -2.56 12.64
CA GLN A 194 -24.96 -2.58 13.79
C GLN A 194 -23.78 -1.65 13.51
N SER A 195 -23.69 -0.55 14.27
CA SER A 195 -22.67 0.46 14.09
C SER A 195 -21.30 -0.18 14.25
N SER A 196 -20.50 -0.17 13.19
CA SER A 196 -19.10 -0.56 13.28
C SER A 196 -18.41 0.25 14.38
N THR A 197 -17.48 -0.38 15.09
CA THR A 197 -16.75 0.18 16.25
C THR A 197 -15.94 1.44 15.95
N THR A 198 -15.93 1.88 14.69
CA THR A 198 -15.45 3.17 14.19
C THR A 198 -16.17 4.38 14.79
N ALA A 199 -17.38 4.21 15.34
CA ALA A 199 -18.22 5.30 15.86
C ALA A 199 -17.60 6.13 17.01
N ASN A 200 -16.52 5.65 17.64
CA ASN A 200 -15.87 6.29 18.80
C ASN A 200 -14.52 6.94 18.49
N LEU A 201 -14.09 7.01 17.22
CA LEU A 201 -12.84 7.68 16.87
C LEU A 201 -13.02 9.20 16.78
N PRO A 202 -12.07 10.02 17.28
CA PRO A 202 -12.11 11.47 17.10
C PRO A 202 -11.97 11.82 15.60
N PRO A 203 -12.45 13.01 15.18
CA PRO A 203 -12.34 13.44 13.79
C PRO A 203 -10.87 13.54 13.37
N PRO A 204 -10.51 13.10 12.15
CA PRO A 204 -9.13 13.13 11.70
C PRO A 204 -8.63 14.57 11.51
N PRO A 205 -7.37 14.87 11.88
CA PRO A 205 -6.75 16.15 11.56
C PRO A 205 -6.73 16.40 10.05
N LYS A 206 -6.93 17.66 9.66
CA LYS A 206 -6.89 18.08 8.25
C LYS A 206 -5.46 18.21 7.71
N ASP A 207 -4.48 18.43 8.58
CA ASP A 207 -3.09 18.58 8.19
C ASP A 207 -2.37 17.21 8.11
N PRO A 208 -1.42 17.03 7.17
CA PRO A 208 -0.78 15.73 6.98
C PRO A 208 0.05 15.20 8.18
N ALA A 209 0.61 16.10 9.01
CA ALA A 209 1.43 15.72 10.15
C ALA A 209 0.57 15.27 11.34
N GLY A 210 -0.55 15.96 11.58
CA GLY A 210 -1.61 15.55 12.49
C GLY A 210 -2.20 14.20 12.07
N LEU A 211 -2.53 14.02 10.80
CA LEU A 211 -3.03 12.75 10.27
C LEU A 211 -2.01 11.60 10.41
N SER A 212 -0.72 11.90 10.19
CA SER A 212 0.37 10.95 10.46
C SER A 212 0.41 10.52 11.94
N THR A 213 0.22 11.46 12.86
CA THR A 213 0.24 11.20 14.31
C THR A 213 -1.02 10.44 14.76
N TYR A 214 -2.17 10.80 14.21
CA TYR A 214 -3.47 10.16 14.42
C TYR A 214 -3.41 8.66 14.11
N ILE A 215 -2.81 8.28 12.97
CA ILE A 215 -2.74 6.89 12.55
C ILE A 215 -1.83 6.06 13.46
N GLU A 216 -0.76 6.60 14.01
CA GLU A 216 0.10 5.84 14.96
C GLU A 216 -0.60 5.63 16.31
N TYR A 217 -1.43 6.59 16.73
CA TYR A 217 -2.20 6.50 17.98
C TYR A 217 -3.42 5.58 17.84
N HIS A 218 -4.28 5.80 16.82
CA HIS A 218 -5.52 5.05 16.61
C HIS A 218 -5.33 3.75 15.81
N ARG A 219 -4.18 3.58 15.13
CA ARG A 219 -3.81 2.40 14.31
C ARG A 219 -4.73 2.11 13.14
N GLN A 220 -5.66 3.00 12.83
CA GLN A 220 -6.66 2.86 11.79
C GLN A 220 -6.59 4.06 10.84
N VAL A 221 -6.66 3.80 9.54
CA VAL A 221 -6.89 4.86 8.55
C VAL A 221 -8.32 5.41 8.74
N PRO A 222 -8.50 6.72 8.99
CA PRO A 222 -9.81 7.28 9.27
C PRO A 222 -10.75 7.17 8.07
N TYR A 223 -12.04 7.06 8.39
CA TYR A 223 -13.11 6.97 7.41
C TYR A 223 -13.49 8.37 6.93
N PRO A 224 -13.54 8.63 5.61
CA PRO A 224 -14.12 9.86 5.09
C PRO A 224 -15.60 9.95 5.53
N PRO A 225 -16.04 11.01 6.22
CA PRO A 225 -17.41 11.11 6.75
C PRO A 225 -18.52 10.97 5.69
N GLN A 226 -18.19 11.28 4.43
CA GLN A 226 -19.08 11.16 3.28
C GLN A 226 -19.23 9.71 2.74
N TRP A 227 -18.45 8.74 3.23
CA TRP A 227 -18.53 7.34 2.79
C TRP A 227 -19.48 6.55 3.68
N ILE A 228 -20.72 6.36 3.22
CA ILE A 228 -21.67 5.42 3.83
C ILE A 228 -21.27 4.01 3.41
N LEU A 229 -20.75 3.22 4.36
CA LEU A 229 -20.22 1.89 4.10
C LEU A 229 -21.24 0.80 4.48
N PRO A 230 -21.66 -0.07 3.53
CA PRO A 230 -22.48 -1.23 3.86
C PRO A 230 -21.76 -2.23 4.78
N PRO A 231 -22.46 -3.20 5.40
CA PRO A 231 -21.84 -4.24 6.22
C PRO A 231 -20.74 -5.01 5.48
N ILE A 232 -19.74 -5.48 6.23
CA ILE A 232 -18.62 -6.28 5.69
C ILE A 232 -19.12 -7.72 5.46
N THR A 233 -18.90 -8.24 4.26
CA THR A 233 -19.28 -9.61 3.87
C THR A 233 -18.08 -10.57 3.93
N SER A 234 -16.88 -10.09 3.61
CA SER A 234 -15.60 -10.78 3.85
C SER A 234 -14.45 -9.79 4.02
N THR A 235 -13.36 -10.24 4.65
CA THR A 235 -12.15 -9.44 4.87
C THR A 235 -10.93 -10.19 4.40
N TYR A 236 -10.01 -9.48 3.76
CA TYR A 236 -8.74 -9.98 3.29
C TYR A 236 -7.57 -9.16 3.83
N TYR A 237 -6.54 -9.86 4.32
CA TYR A 237 -5.33 -9.30 4.91
C TYR A 237 -4.17 -9.45 3.94
N ALA A 238 -3.49 -8.34 3.63
CA ALA A 238 -2.35 -8.34 2.73
C ALA A 238 -1.05 -8.74 3.44
N SER A 239 -0.18 -9.39 2.69
CA SER A 239 1.25 -9.47 2.95
C SER A 239 1.99 -9.36 1.62
N PHE A 240 3.29 -9.08 1.67
CA PHE A 240 4.12 -8.96 0.47
C PHE A 240 5.49 -9.57 0.71
N LYS A 241 6.09 -10.09 -0.36
CA LYS A 241 7.51 -10.43 -0.45
C LYS A 241 8.19 -9.42 -1.36
N TYR A 242 9.40 -9.03 -1.00
CA TYR A 242 10.22 -8.07 -1.73
C TYR A 242 11.59 -8.69 -2.02
N ALA A 243 12.23 -8.27 -3.11
CA ALA A 243 13.54 -8.79 -3.48
C ALA A 243 14.63 -8.24 -2.55
N PRO A 244 15.75 -8.95 -2.36
CA PRO A 244 16.89 -8.40 -1.61
C PRO A 244 17.33 -7.04 -2.17
N LYS A 245 17.62 -6.10 -1.26
CA LYS A 245 18.08 -4.72 -1.56
C LYS A 245 17.05 -3.76 -2.20
N THR A 246 15.76 -4.08 -2.24
CA THR A 246 14.72 -3.13 -2.69
C THR A 246 14.24 -2.17 -1.60
N ASP A 247 13.77 -0.99 -1.98
CA ASP A 247 12.99 -0.08 -1.12
C ASP A 247 11.47 -0.36 -1.19
N TRP A 248 10.67 0.49 -0.54
CA TRP A 248 9.21 0.36 -0.50
C TRP A 248 8.47 0.84 -1.76
N LEU A 249 9.10 1.68 -2.58
CA LEU A 249 8.59 2.11 -3.87
C LEU A 249 8.95 1.13 -4.99
N ASP A 250 9.93 0.27 -4.81
CA ASP A 250 10.28 -0.76 -5.79
C ASP A 250 9.13 -1.74 -6.09
N THR A 251 9.33 -2.55 -7.13
CA THR A 251 8.38 -3.60 -7.50
C THR A 251 8.57 -4.79 -6.57
N LEU A 252 7.48 -5.23 -5.93
CA LEU A 252 7.47 -6.41 -5.07
C LEU A 252 7.74 -7.69 -5.89
N ASP A 253 8.23 -8.76 -5.25
CA ASP A 253 8.28 -10.08 -5.89
C ASP A 253 6.87 -10.69 -5.95
N SER A 254 6.14 -10.56 -4.83
CA SER A 254 4.74 -10.99 -4.76
C SER A 254 3.95 -10.25 -3.67
N GLN A 255 2.63 -10.24 -3.84
CA GLN A 255 1.66 -9.79 -2.84
C GLN A 255 0.62 -10.90 -2.65
N LEU A 256 0.24 -11.18 -1.40
CA LEU A 256 -0.68 -12.25 -1.03
C LEU A 256 -1.81 -11.70 -0.19
N TRP A 257 -3.03 -12.14 -0.44
CA TRP A 257 -4.22 -11.81 0.33
C TRP A 257 -4.80 -13.07 0.98
N ARG A 258 -5.15 -12.98 2.27
CA ARG A 258 -5.66 -14.10 3.08
C ARG A 258 -6.94 -13.71 3.82
N SER A 259 -7.86 -14.65 3.98
CA SER A 259 -9.06 -14.48 4.82
C SER A 259 -8.80 -14.58 6.33
N VAL A 260 -7.56 -14.86 6.74
CA VAL A 260 -7.11 -14.96 8.14
C VAL A 260 -5.87 -14.08 8.32
N ARG A 261 -5.74 -13.42 9.47
CA ARG A 261 -4.60 -12.54 9.77
C ARG A 261 -3.29 -13.30 9.94
N PHE A 262 -2.19 -12.54 9.95
CA PHE A 262 -0.86 -13.07 10.25
C PHE A 262 -0.61 -13.23 11.77
N SER A 263 -1.29 -12.46 12.62
CA SER A 263 -1.32 -12.63 14.09
C SER A 263 -1.88 -14.00 14.49
N ASP A 264 -3.01 -14.36 13.88
CA ASP A 264 -3.92 -15.48 14.22
C ASP A 264 -3.36 -16.85 13.77
N THR A 265 -2.04 -17.00 13.76
CA THR A 265 -1.31 -18.11 13.15
C THR A 265 -1.49 -19.43 13.89
N GLN A 266 -2.64 -20.06 13.64
CA GLN A 266 -2.87 -21.49 13.77
C GLN A 266 -1.72 -22.27 13.07
N PRO A 267 -1.28 -23.43 13.58
CA PRO A 267 -0.19 -24.22 12.99
C PRO A 267 -0.39 -24.65 11.52
N LYS A 268 -1.63 -24.54 11.01
CA LYS A 268 -2.03 -24.82 9.64
C LYS A 268 -2.88 -23.67 9.10
N SER A 269 -2.30 -22.46 9.00
CA SER A 269 -3.00 -21.34 8.37
C SER A 269 -3.36 -21.67 6.91
N PRO A 270 -4.55 -21.26 6.43
CA PRO A 270 -4.96 -21.55 5.06
C PRO A 270 -4.01 -20.90 4.05
N PRO A 271 -3.86 -21.48 2.84
CA PRO A 271 -3.09 -20.84 1.77
C PRO A 271 -3.66 -19.46 1.45
N ALA A 272 -2.85 -18.60 0.83
CA ALA A 272 -3.35 -17.32 0.35
C ALA A 272 -4.39 -17.54 -0.74
N GLU A 273 -5.53 -16.86 -0.64
CA GLU A 273 -6.65 -17.00 -1.57
C GLU A 273 -6.28 -16.39 -2.92
N PHE A 274 -5.64 -15.21 -2.87
CA PHE A 274 -5.07 -14.51 -4.01
C PHE A 274 -3.56 -14.31 -3.81
N HIS A 275 -2.79 -14.60 -4.86
CA HIS A 275 -1.33 -14.43 -4.88
C HIS A 275 -0.93 -13.78 -6.20
N THR A 276 -0.53 -12.51 -6.13
CA THR A 276 0.00 -11.76 -7.27
C THR A 276 1.51 -11.92 -7.33
N THR A 277 2.05 -12.38 -8.46
CA THR A 277 3.49 -12.46 -8.72
C THR A 277 3.86 -11.46 -9.82
N TYR A 278 4.83 -10.58 -9.56
CA TYR A 278 5.26 -9.55 -10.50
C TYR A 278 6.38 -10.06 -11.40
N LYS A 279 6.49 -9.49 -12.60
CA LYS A 279 7.55 -9.79 -13.57
C LYS A 279 8.07 -8.48 -14.17
N THR A 280 9.15 -7.97 -13.58
CA THR A 280 9.88 -6.82 -14.10
C THR A 280 10.86 -7.28 -15.19
N LYS A 281 10.64 -6.88 -16.45
CA LYS A 281 11.56 -7.18 -17.56
C LYS A 281 12.44 -5.97 -17.88
N THR A 282 13.47 -5.75 -17.05
CA THR A 282 14.51 -4.72 -17.24
C THR A 282 15.49 -5.10 -18.35
N GLY A 283 15.05 -5.00 -19.61
CA GLY A 283 15.94 -5.04 -20.77
C GLY A 283 16.31 -3.63 -21.22
N SER A 284 17.61 -3.28 -21.20
CA SER A 284 18.13 -1.92 -21.48
C SER A 284 17.58 -1.25 -22.76
N MET A 285 17.32 -2.04 -23.83
CA MET A 285 16.81 -1.53 -25.11
C MET A 285 15.29 -1.71 -25.32
N ARG A 286 14.52 -2.11 -24.30
CA ARG A 286 13.08 -2.39 -24.44
C ARG A 286 12.21 -1.41 -23.66
N THR A 287 11.12 -1.00 -24.30
CA THR A 287 10.00 -0.27 -23.71
C THR A 287 9.66 -0.80 -22.31
N PRO A 288 9.63 0.03 -21.25
CA PRO A 288 9.30 -0.40 -19.89
C PRO A 288 7.96 -1.16 -19.87
N ARG A 289 8.03 -2.41 -19.43
CA ARG A 289 6.90 -3.35 -19.39
C ARG A 289 6.73 -3.85 -17.96
N PHE A 290 5.69 -3.39 -17.29
CA PHE A 290 5.27 -3.89 -15.99
C PHE A 290 4.22 -4.97 -16.22
N GLN A 291 4.42 -6.14 -15.62
CA GLN A 291 3.48 -7.25 -15.70
C GLN A 291 3.33 -7.91 -14.34
N TRP A 292 2.14 -8.42 -14.06
CA TRP A 292 1.93 -9.36 -12.95
C TRP A 292 0.85 -10.38 -13.31
N PHE A 293 0.85 -11.48 -12.56
CA PHE A 293 -0.05 -12.62 -12.73
C PHE A 293 -0.64 -12.97 -11.38
N MET A 294 -1.96 -13.20 -11.34
CA MET A 294 -2.67 -13.63 -10.14
C MET A 294 -3.49 -14.89 -10.47
N PRO A 295 -2.90 -16.09 -10.33
CA PRO A 295 -3.63 -17.35 -10.45
C PRO A 295 -4.71 -17.46 -9.36
N LEU A 296 -5.87 -17.98 -9.75
CA LEU A 296 -6.94 -18.30 -8.80
C LEU A 296 -6.69 -19.65 -8.13
N SER A 297 -6.85 -19.68 -6.81
CA SER A 297 -6.78 -20.91 -6.02
C SER A 297 -7.93 -21.83 -6.38
N LEU A 298 -7.64 -23.06 -6.82
CA LEU A 298 -8.67 -24.08 -7.07
C LEU A 298 -9.08 -24.75 -5.75
N PRO A 299 -10.38 -24.82 -5.40
CA PRO A 299 -10.84 -25.25 -4.08
C PRO A 299 -10.50 -26.70 -3.70
N ASN A 300 -10.14 -27.55 -4.67
CA ASN A 300 -9.89 -28.98 -4.47
C ASN A 300 -8.43 -29.40 -4.73
N GLY A 301 -7.47 -28.48 -4.81
CA GLY A 301 -6.04 -28.79 -4.99
C GLY A 301 -5.66 -29.55 -6.28
N LYS A 302 -6.62 -29.74 -7.20
CA LYS A 302 -6.41 -30.45 -8.47
C LYS A 302 -5.43 -29.66 -9.33
N LYS A 303 -4.25 -30.24 -9.59
CA LYS A 303 -3.20 -29.65 -10.43
C LYS A 303 -3.66 -29.62 -11.90
N THR A 304 -4.36 -28.56 -12.32
CA THR A 304 -4.59 -28.30 -13.75
C THR A 304 -3.30 -27.77 -14.39
N LYS A 305 -3.03 -28.12 -15.66
CA LYS A 305 -1.84 -27.62 -16.38
C LYS A 305 -1.87 -26.10 -16.58
N HIS A 306 -3.06 -25.51 -16.59
CA HIS A 306 -3.29 -24.07 -16.60
C HIS A 306 -4.29 -23.73 -15.49
N LEU A 307 -3.86 -22.87 -14.56
CA LEU A 307 -4.76 -22.26 -13.57
C LEU A 307 -5.45 -21.06 -14.22
N PRO A 308 -6.76 -20.85 -13.99
CA PRO A 308 -7.43 -19.60 -14.35
C PRO A 308 -6.67 -18.43 -13.70
N THR A 309 -6.19 -17.48 -14.49
CA THR A 309 -5.21 -16.48 -14.05
C THR A 309 -5.60 -15.10 -14.55
N TRP A 310 -5.71 -14.13 -13.64
CA TRP A 310 -5.71 -12.72 -14.03
C TRP A 310 -4.29 -12.31 -14.42
N SER A 311 -4.14 -11.54 -15.50
CA SER A 311 -2.84 -10.98 -15.88
C SER A 311 -2.95 -9.52 -16.28
N TYR A 312 -2.00 -8.72 -15.80
CA TYR A 312 -1.92 -7.29 -16.10
C TYR A 312 -0.68 -7.00 -16.94
N GLU A 313 -0.83 -6.06 -17.87
CA GLU A 313 0.28 -5.54 -18.67
C GLU A 313 0.15 -4.04 -18.90
N LEU A 314 1.15 -3.31 -18.42
CA LEU A 314 1.35 -1.89 -18.69
C LEU A 314 2.62 -1.70 -19.52
N LYS A 315 2.46 -1.09 -20.71
CA LYS A 315 3.57 -0.60 -21.54
C LYS A 315 3.60 0.92 -21.46
N LEU A 316 4.75 1.47 -21.12
CA LEU A 316 4.98 2.92 -21.12
C LEU A 316 5.89 3.28 -22.28
N ASP A 317 5.53 4.31 -23.03
CA ASP A 317 6.42 4.89 -24.01
C ASP A 317 7.74 5.34 -23.35
N SER A 318 8.88 4.98 -23.95
CA SER A 318 10.18 5.09 -23.29
C SER A 318 10.77 6.49 -23.29
N SER A 319 10.37 7.38 -24.20
CA SER A 319 10.86 8.76 -24.25
C SER A 319 9.97 9.71 -23.45
N THR A 320 8.65 9.54 -23.54
CA THR A 320 7.68 10.40 -22.84
C THR A 320 7.26 9.89 -21.46
N GLY A 321 7.43 8.59 -21.19
CA GLY A 321 6.87 7.91 -20.02
C GLY A 321 5.36 7.70 -20.08
N LEU A 322 4.68 8.16 -21.13
CA LEU A 322 3.22 8.11 -21.23
C LEU A 322 2.70 6.68 -21.43
N ARG A 323 1.44 6.46 -21.07
CA ARG A 323 0.77 5.15 -21.19
C ARG A 323 0.58 4.79 -22.67
N LYS A 324 1.28 3.75 -23.15
CA LYS A 324 1.15 3.25 -24.54
C LYS A 324 0.09 2.14 -24.66
N SER A 325 0.02 1.25 -23.68
CA SER A 325 -1.08 0.29 -23.55
C SER A 325 -1.20 -0.17 -22.12
N GLU A 326 -2.44 -0.36 -21.64
CA GLU A 326 -2.73 -0.92 -20.33
C GLU A 326 -3.89 -1.90 -20.48
N ILE A 327 -3.66 -3.16 -20.13
CA ILE A 327 -4.61 -4.26 -20.33
C ILE A 327 -4.63 -5.11 -19.06
N LEU A 328 -5.80 -5.21 -18.42
CA LEU A 328 -6.08 -6.25 -17.45
C LEU A 328 -6.86 -7.36 -18.15
N THR A 329 -6.34 -8.59 -18.15
CA THR A 329 -7.01 -9.75 -18.75
C THR A 329 -7.55 -10.65 -17.65
N SER A 330 -8.85 -10.91 -17.69
CA SER A 330 -9.54 -11.85 -16.79
C SER A 330 -9.18 -13.31 -17.12
N PRO A 331 -9.45 -14.27 -16.20
CA PRO A 331 -9.26 -15.69 -16.45
C PRO A 331 -10.09 -16.26 -17.62
N LYS A 332 -11.12 -15.54 -18.07
CA LYS A 332 -11.96 -15.88 -19.24
C LYS A 332 -11.42 -15.30 -20.55
N GLY A 333 -10.30 -14.57 -20.53
CA GLY A 333 -9.73 -13.87 -21.69
C GLY A 333 -10.37 -12.51 -22.01
N GLN A 334 -11.46 -12.13 -21.33
CA GLN A 334 -12.03 -10.78 -21.43
C GLN A 334 -11.01 -9.75 -20.94
N GLN A 335 -10.78 -8.71 -21.74
CA GLN A 335 -9.92 -7.58 -21.42
C GLN A 335 -10.74 -6.46 -20.77
N LEU A 336 -10.24 -5.93 -19.66
CA LEU A 336 -10.78 -4.78 -18.95
C LEU A 336 -9.83 -3.60 -19.19
N LEU A 337 -10.40 -2.48 -19.64
CA LEU A 337 -9.68 -1.22 -19.79
C LEU A 337 -9.81 -0.41 -18.50
N CYS A 338 -8.69 -0.18 -17.83
CA CYS A 338 -8.62 0.66 -16.64
C CYS A 338 -8.13 2.06 -17.01
N THR A 339 -8.71 3.10 -16.41
CA THR A 339 -8.30 4.50 -16.60
C THR A 339 -8.05 5.14 -15.24
N TYR A 340 -6.76 5.29 -14.90
CA TYR A 340 -6.33 6.03 -13.74
C TYR A 340 -6.38 7.54 -14.01
N VAL A 341 -6.99 8.29 -13.11
CA VAL A 341 -7.08 9.76 -13.17
C VAL A 341 -6.71 10.32 -11.80
N ARG A 342 -5.67 11.15 -11.78
CA ARG A 342 -5.26 11.93 -10.61
C ARG A 342 -5.97 13.28 -10.63
N ALA A 343 -6.78 13.58 -9.61
CA ALA A 343 -7.38 14.91 -9.42
C ALA A 343 -6.73 15.63 -8.22
N GLN A 344 -7.15 16.87 -7.96
CA GLN A 344 -6.63 17.65 -6.84
C GLN A 344 -7.10 17.11 -5.47
N ASN A 345 -8.31 16.54 -5.43
CA ASN A 345 -8.97 16.13 -4.17
C ASN A 345 -8.83 14.64 -3.86
N TYR A 346 -8.70 13.80 -4.89
CA TYR A 346 -8.55 12.35 -4.79
C TYR A 346 -8.07 11.77 -6.12
N ASP A 347 -7.53 10.55 -6.07
CA ASP A 347 -7.12 9.76 -7.21
C ASP A 347 -8.22 8.73 -7.51
N THR A 348 -8.42 8.37 -8.78
CA THR A 348 -9.42 7.37 -9.20
C THR A 348 -8.89 6.35 -10.19
N LEU A 349 -9.51 5.16 -10.21
CA LEU A 349 -9.35 4.16 -11.26
C LEU A 349 -10.73 3.74 -11.76
N ARG A 350 -11.12 4.18 -12.96
CA ARG A 350 -12.39 3.84 -13.62
C ARG A 350 -12.22 2.61 -14.51
N PHE A 351 -13.18 1.69 -14.50
CA PHE A 351 -13.19 0.50 -15.38
C PHE A 351 -14.61 -0.07 -15.57
N ILE A 352 -14.77 -0.98 -16.53
CA ILE A 352 -15.98 -1.80 -16.70
C ILE A 352 -15.64 -3.22 -16.23
N GLY A 353 -16.49 -3.82 -15.40
CA GLY A 353 -16.27 -5.13 -14.80
C GLY A 353 -16.52 -6.31 -15.74
N THR A 354 -16.22 -7.51 -15.25
CA THR A 354 -16.53 -8.80 -15.92
C THR A 354 -18.04 -9.06 -16.04
N ASP A 355 -18.85 -8.36 -15.23
CA ASP A 355 -20.30 -8.33 -15.21
C ASP A 355 -20.92 -7.23 -16.12
N GLY A 356 -20.08 -6.39 -16.75
CA GLY A 356 -20.52 -5.24 -17.55
C GLY A 356 -20.89 -3.98 -16.76
N ARG A 357 -20.91 -4.03 -15.42
CA ARG A 357 -21.19 -2.85 -14.58
C ARG A 357 -19.99 -1.89 -14.59
N ARG A 358 -20.25 -0.60 -14.37
CA ARG A 358 -19.20 0.44 -14.29
C ARG A 358 -18.71 0.57 -12.85
N TYR A 359 -17.39 0.58 -12.68
CA TYR A 359 -16.74 0.67 -11.39
C TYR A 359 -15.77 1.85 -11.32
N MET A 360 -15.58 2.37 -10.12
CA MET A 360 -14.55 3.36 -9.81
C MET A 360 -13.95 3.10 -8.44
N TRP A 361 -12.65 2.85 -8.38
CA TRP A 361 -11.92 3.10 -7.14
C TRP A 361 -11.73 4.61 -6.98
N ALA A 362 -11.93 5.12 -5.77
CA ALA A 362 -11.51 6.47 -5.37
C ALA A 362 -10.72 6.41 -4.06
N SER A 363 -9.65 7.19 -3.96
CA SER A 363 -8.92 7.40 -2.70
C SER A 363 -9.62 8.42 -1.80
N SER A 364 -9.29 8.43 -0.51
CA SER A 364 -9.79 9.39 0.48
C SER A 364 -9.15 10.79 0.39
N GLY A 365 -8.11 10.93 -0.43
CA GLY A 365 -7.30 12.15 -0.59
C GLY A 365 -6.29 11.97 -1.73
N PRO A 366 -5.63 13.06 -2.19
CA PRO A 366 -4.72 12.99 -3.33
C PRO A 366 -3.41 12.28 -2.97
N VAL A 367 -2.83 11.54 -3.92
CA VAL A 367 -1.57 10.82 -3.68
C VAL A 367 -0.37 11.77 -3.59
N SER A 368 0.29 11.78 -2.43
CA SER A 368 1.43 12.64 -2.12
C SER A 368 2.37 12.00 -1.10
N SER A 369 3.68 12.22 -1.24
CA SER A 369 4.65 12.16 -0.13
C SER A 369 5.63 13.32 -0.19
N ILE A 370 5.05 14.50 -0.35
CA ILE A 370 5.68 15.78 0.00
C ILE A 370 4.82 16.44 1.10
N ASN A 371 5.41 17.44 1.78
CA ASN A 371 4.72 18.27 2.78
C ASN A 371 4.13 17.45 3.95
N GLY A 372 4.80 16.37 4.37
CA GLY A 372 4.36 15.49 5.46
C GLY A 372 3.21 14.56 5.10
N SER A 373 2.79 14.51 3.82
CA SER A 373 1.80 13.54 3.34
C SER A 373 2.36 12.12 3.40
N ARG A 374 1.49 11.18 3.77
CA ARG A 374 1.80 9.75 3.83
C ARG A 374 0.93 8.97 2.87
N TYR A 375 1.49 7.93 2.26
CA TYR A 375 0.79 7.01 1.38
C TYR A 375 -0.11 6.07 2.18
N ASP A 376 0.34 5.65 3.37
CA ASP A 376 -0.43 4.80 4.28
C ASP A 376 -1.52 5.51 5.08
N THR A 377 -1.67 6.83 4.91
CA THR A 377 -2.87 7.55 5.39
C THR A 377 -4.03 7.52 4.38
N LEU A 378 -3.84 6.92 3.20
CA LEU A 378 -4.91 6.81 2.20
C LEU A 378 -5.80 5.59 2.47
N ARG A 379 -7.11 5.85 2.34
CA ARG A 379 -8.16 4.84 2.27
C ARG A 379 -8.68 4.80 0.84
N HIS A 380 -9.20 3.67 0.39
CA HIS A 380 -9.75 3.51 -0.95
C HIS A 380 -11.13 2.87 -0.85
N ALA A 381 -12.08 3.32 -1.66
CA ALA A 381 -13.40 2.71 -1.79
C ALA A 381 -13.69 2.40 -3.26
N LEU A 382 -14.24 1.22 -3.51
CA LEU A 382 -14.70 0.77 -4.81
C LEU A 382 -16.21 1.00 -4.90
N PHE A 383 -16.58 1.93 -5.76
CA PHE A 383 -17.97 2.23 -6.07
C PHE A 383 -18.40 1.48 -7.34
N VAL A 384 -19.67 1.05 -7.38
CA VAL A 384 -20.34 0.52 -8.58
C VAL A 384 -21.49 1.44 -8.98
N ALA A 385 -21.60 1.79 -10.26
CA ALA A 385 -22.71 2.60 -10.75
C ALA A 385 -24.06 1.90 -10.51
N ASN A 386 -25.03 2.67 -10.04
CA ASN A 386 -26.43 2.25 -10.01
C ASN A 386 -27.13 2.88 -11.21
N GLU A 387 -27.30 2.11 -12.28
CA GLU A 387 -27.87 2.57 -13.56
C GLU A 387 -29.28 3.16 -13.43
N SER A 388 -30.01 2.85 -12.35
CA SER A 388 -31.33 3.43 -12.06
C SER A 388 -31.28 4.83 -11.43
N ILE A 389 -30.13 5.26 -10.91
CA ILE A 389 -29.96 6.55 -10.18
C ILE A 389 -28.94 7.45 -10.88
N SER A 390 -27.75 6.92 -11.19
CA SER A 390 -26.68 7.68 -11.82
C SER A 390 -25.72 6.80 -12.62
N PRO A 391 -25.36 7.19 -13.86
CA PRO A 391 -24.38 6.46 -14.67
C PRO A 391 -22.92 6.67 -14.24
N ASP A 392 -22.65 7.60 -13.30
CA ASP A 392 -21.33 7.78 -12.70
C ASP A 392 -21.22 6.92 -11.41
N PRO A 393 -20.25 5.98 -11.33
CA PRO A 393 -20.06 5.15 -10.16
C PRO A 393 -19.89 5.90 -8.85
N LEU A 394 -19.39 7.14 -8.84
CA LEU A 394 -19.11 7.89 -7.60
C LEU A 394 -20.36 8.14 -6.74
N TYR A 395 -21.55 8.16 -7.35
CA TYR A 395 -22.85 8.29 -6.66
C TYR A 395 -23.55 6.93 -6.41
N GLY A 396 -22.84 5.83 -6.68
CA GLY A 396 -23.34 4.48 -6.53
C GLY A 396 -22.99 3.83 -5.19
N LEU A 397 -23.08 2.51 -5.12
CA LEU A 397 -22.86 1.74 -3.89
C LEU A 397 -21.37 1.41 -3.71
N ILE A 398 -20.87 1.55 -2.47
CA ILE A 398 -19.53 1.07 -2.11
C ILE A 398 -19.58 -0.46 -1.91
N VAL A 399 -18.96 -1.21 -2.83
CA VAL A 399 -18.97 -2.68 -2.84
C VAL A 399 -17.73 -3.30 -2.21
N ALA A 400 -16.65 -2.53 -2.07
CA ALA A 400 -15.44 -2.91 -1.35
C ALA A 400 -14.65 -1.67 -0.91
N ASP A 401 -13.73 -1.82 0.02
CA ASP A 401 -12.85 -0.75 0.49
C ASP A 401 -11.55 -1.31 1.06
N HIS A 402 -10.48 -0.53 0.94
CA HIS A 402 -9.14 -0.89 1.34
C HIS A 402 -8.53 0.17 2.26
N ALA A 403 -7.80 -0.29 3.27
CA ALA A 403 -7.08 0.54 4.22
C ALA A 403 -5.72 -0.09 4.55
N PHE A 404 -4.66 0.73 4.57
CA PHE A 404 -3.32 0.24 4.93
C PHE A 404 -3.19 -0.19 6.39
N TRP A 405 -4.01 0.38 7.28
CA TRP A 405 -4.08 0.02 8.68
C TRP A 405 -5.54 -0.04 9.12
N ASP A 406 -5.94 -1.17 9.70
CA ASP A 406 -7.33 -1.49 10.03
C ASP A 406 -7.75 -1.19 11.47
N GLY A 407 -6.82 -0.75 12.31
CA GLY A 407 -7.05 -0.52 13.75
C GLY A 407 -6.99 -1.78 14.60
N HIS A 408 -6.70 -2.96 14.02
CA HIS A 408 -6.77 -4.19 14.79
C HIS A 408 -5.63 -4.29 15.81
N ILE A 409 -6.02 -4.66 17.02
CA ILE A 409 -5.14 -4.94 18.13
C ILE A 409 -5.55 -6.28 18.72
N ASP A 410 -4.68 -7.28 18.59
CA ASP A 410 -4.84 -8.54 19.31
C ASP A 410 -4.40 -8.37 20.77
N HIS A 411 -5.39 -8.17 21.65
CA HIS A 411 -5.19 -8.12 23.09
C HIS A 411 -5.06 -9.52 23.73
N ALA A 412 -5.34 -10.59 23.00
CA ALA A 412 -5.19 -11.98 23.45
C ALA A 412 -3.87 -12.62 22.99
N GLU A 413 -3.09 -11.97 22.12
CA GLU A 413 -1.85 -12.50 21.59
C GLU A 413 -0.88 -12.89 22.72
N THR A 414 -0.42 -14.15 22.73
CA THR A 414 0.43 -14.69 23.80
C THR A 414 1.86 -14.86 23.30
N HIS A 415 2.80 -14.10 23.86
CA HIS A 415 4.23 -14.18 23.54
C HIS A 415 4.92 -15.14 24.51
N THR A 416 4.86 -16.45 24.20
CA THR A 416 5.28 -17.53 25.11
C THR A 416 6.74 -17.49 25.53
N ALA A 417 7.62 -17.05 24.64
CA ALA A 417 9.07 -16.94 24.90
C ALA A 417 9.48 -15.47 25.10
N THR A 418 8.71 -14.70 25.88
CA THR A 418 9.02 -13.29 26.18
C THR A 418 8.51 -12.90 27.56
N THR A 419 9.43 -12.44 28.39
CA THR A 419 9.16 -11.95 29.75
C THR A 419 9.17 -10.43 29.76
N CYS A 420 8.15 -9.81 30.37
CA CYS A 420 8.11 -8.35 30.49
C CYS A 420 9.16 -7.83 31.50
N THR A 421 10.14 -7.03 31.07
CA THR A 421 11.18 -6.41 31.92
C THR A 421 10.61 -5.51 33.03
N GLY A 422 9.38 -5.00 32.85
CA GLY A 422 8.64 -4.20 33.84
C GLY A 422 8.12 -4.99 35.06
N CYS A 423 7.27 -6.00 34.80
CA CYS A 423 6.54 -6.75 35.84
C CYS A 423 6.92 -8.25 35.94
N ALA A 424 7.95 -8.69 35.21
CA ALA A 424 8.39 -10.09 35.10
C ALA A 424 7.33 -11.11 34.65
N SER A 425 6.18 -10.66 34.10
CA SER A 425 5.17 -11.56 33.58
C SER A 425 5.67 -12.33 32.36
N SER A 426 5.45 -13.64 32.37
CA SER A 426 5.69 -14.57 31.27
C SER A 426 4.63 -15.68 31.32
N PRO A 427 3.95 -16.00 30.22
CA PRO A 427 4.06 -15.38 28.90
C PRO A 427 3.53 -13.93 28.90
N LEU A 428 4.08 -13.06 28.05
CA LEU A 428 3.55 -11.70 27.90
C LEU A 428 2.24 -11.76 27.11
N LEU A 429 1.13 -11.33 27.73
CA LEU A 429 -0.21 -11.32 27.15
C LEU A 429 -0.55 -9.96 26.52
N GLY A 430 -1.10 -10.00 25.31
CA GLY A 430 -1.56 -8.85 24.52
C GLY A 430 -0.42 -8.05 23.91
N LEU A 431 -0.45 -6.72 24.13
CA LEU A 431 0.45 -5.77 23.48
C LEU A 431 1.89 -5.85 24.02
N ARG A 432 2.77 -6.43 23.20
CA ARG A 432 4.23 -6.43 23.38
C ARG A 432 4.88 -5.19 22.76
N TRP A 433 5.70 -4.52 23.56
CA TRP A 433 6.53 -3.39 23.15
C TRP A 433 8.01 -3.71 23.34
N ARG A 434 8.80 -3.71 22.27
CA ARG A 434 10.26 -3.87 22.36
C ARG A 434 10.97 -2.53 22.33
N CYS A 435 11.96 -2.35 23.19
CA CYS A 435 12.88 -1.23 23.11
C CYS A 435 13.77 -1.32 21.86
N ARG A 436 13.88 -0.22 21.10
CA ARG A 436 14.79 -0.06 19.95
C ARG A 436 16.25 0.14 20.38
N SER A 437 16.50 0.65 21.58
CA SER A 437 17.82 1.06 22.09
C SER A 437 18.41 0.14 23.15
N CYS A 438 17.65 -0.86 23.62
CA CYS A 438 18.13 -1.87 24.56
C CYS A 438 17.89 -3.26 23.98
N ALA A 439 18.92 -4.11 23.97
CA ALA A 439 18.75 -5.53 23.68
C ALA A 439 17.79 -6.17 24.69
N ASP A 440 16.96 -7.10 24.20
CA ASP A 440 16.10 -8.01 24.98
C ASP A 440 15.21 -7.34 26.04
N HIS A 441 14.86 -6.07 25.80
CA HIS A 441 14.01 -5.27 26.68
C HIS A 441 12.60 -5.17 26.07
N ASP A 442 11.73 -6.09 26.49
CA ASP A 442 10.32 -6.14 26.12
C ASP A 442 9.45 -5.76 27.32
N VAL A 443 8.41 -4.94 27.11
CA VAL A 443 7.42 -4.59 28.15
C VAL A 443 5.99 -4.79 27.64
N CYS A 444 5.07 -5.09 28.55
CA CYS A 444 3.64 -5.06 28.27
C CYS A 444 3.10 -3.62 28.26
N GLU A 445 1.95 -3.39 27.64
CA GLU A 445 1.27 -2.07 27.60
C GLU A 445 1.16 -1.40 28.99
N PRO A 446 0.71 -2.06 30.08
CA PRO A 446 0.68 -1.45 31.41
C PRO A 446 2.04 -0.95 31.92
N CYS A 447 3.12 -1.71 31.67
CA CYS A 447 4.46 -1.29 32.09
C CYS A 447 4.99 -0.14 31.22
N ARG A 448 4.71 -0.12 29.91
CA ARG A 448 5.03 1.03 29.04
C ARG A 448 4.30 2.29 29.51
N ALA A 449 2.99 2.19 29.76
CA ALA A 449 2.16 3.32 30.17
C ALA A 449 2.54 3.90 31.54
N ARG A 450 3.06 3.07 32.45
CA ARG A 450 3.55 3.49 33.78
C ARG A 450 5.06 3.83 33.81
N SER A 451 5.75 3.75 32.67
CA SER A 451 7.22 3.85 32.58
C SER A 451 7.97 2.87 33.52
N GLN A 452 7.40 1.70 33.80
CA GLN A 452 7.97 0.71 34.71
C GLN A 452 9.12 -0.05 34.03
N SER A 453 10.31 -0.02 34.67
CA SER A 453 11.60 -0.45 34.10
C SER A 453 12.04 0.31 32.83
N VAL A 454 11.30 1.35 32.41
CA VAL A 454 11.62 2.18 31.25
C VAL A 454 12.71 3.18 31.60
N LYS A 455 13.90 3.06 31.01
CA LYS A 455 14.92 4.12 31.09
C LYS A 455 14.48 5.31 30.21
N PRO A 456 14.84 6.56 30.53
CA PRO A 456 14.54 7.71 29.66
C PRO A 456 15.13 7.60 28.24
N THR A 457 16.14 6.75 28.03
CA THR A 457 16.75 6.45 26.73
C THR A 457 16.08 5.30 25.98
N CYS A 458 15.09 4.61 26.58
CA CYS A 458 14.33 3.56 25.93
C CYS A 458 13.33 4.18 24.93
N THR A 459 13.36 3.71 23.69
CA THR A 459 12.36 4.08 22.67
C THR A 459 11.65 2.82 22.22
N PHE A 460 10.34 2.70 22.46
CA PHE A 460 9.61 1.47 22.22
C PHE A 460 8.97 1.41 20.83
N THR A 461 8.98 0.23 20.24
CA THR A 461 8.19 -0.17 19.08
C THR A 461 7.19 -1.23 19.48
N LEU A 462 5.96 -1.13 18.99
CA LEU A 462 5.00 -2.22 19.13
C LEU A 462 5.34 -3.35 18.15
N VAL A 463 5.32 -4.60 18.62
CA VAL A 463 5.51 -5.79 17.75
C VAL A 463 4.22 -6.11 16.97
N ASN A 464 3.05 -5.91 17.59
CA ASN A 464 1.75 -6.35 17.11
C ASN A 464 1.01 -5.25 16.33
N LEU A 465 1.61 -4.80 15.24
CA LEU A 465 1.07 -3.71 14.41
C LEU A 465 -0.12 -4.19 13.53
N PRO A 466 -1.11 -3.32 13.19
CA PRO A 466 -2.26 -3.62 12.33
C PRO A 466 -1.86 -4.13 10.93
N ASP A 467 -2.80 -4.78 10.26
CA ASP A 467 -2.62 -5.34 8.91
C ASP A 467 -3.21 -4.41 7.83
N GLU A 468 -2.66 -4.48 6.60
CA GLU A 468 -3.28 -3.90 5.41
C GLU A 468 -4.51 -4.76 5.03
N THR A 469 -5.67 -4.12 4.86
CA THR A 469 -6.98 -4.80 4.71
C THR A 469 -7.73 -4.39 3.46
N LEU A 470 -8.45 -5.36 2.89
CA LEU A 470 -9.49 -5.19 1.90
C LEU A 470 -10.77 -5.81 2.46
N HIS A 471 -11.80 -5.01 2.65
CA HIS A 471 -13.13 -5.49 3.03
C HIS A 471 -14.01 -5.53 1.79
N ILE A 472 -14.73 -6.63 1.61
CA ILE A 472 -15.81 -6.75 0.64
C ILE A 472 -17.11 -6.41 1.35
N ARG A 473 -18.01 -5.69 0.68
CA ARG A 473 -19.29 -5.20 1.22
C ARG A 473 -20.51 -5.59 0.40
N ASN A 474 -20.30 -6.17 -0.78
CA ASN A 474 -21.35 -6.75 -1.60
C ASN A 474 -20.96 -8.19 -1.98
N VAL A 475 -21.85 -9.16 -1.71
CA VAL A 475 -21.63 -10.58 -2.03
C VAL A 475 -21.65 -10.88 -3.54
N GLU A 476 -22.22 -10.00 -4.37
CA GLU A 476 -22.31 -10.17 -5.82
C GLU A 476 -21.02 -9.81 -6.56
N VAL A 477 -20.06 -9.13 -5.91
CA VAL A 477 -18.88 -8.60 -6.59
C VAL A 477 -17.85 -9.71 -6.88
N ASP A 478 -17.25 -9.69 -8.08
CA ASP A 478 -16.12 -10.54 -8.45
C ASP A 478 -14.90 -10.16 -7.58
N VAL A 479 -14.73 -10.80 -6.43
CA VAL A 479 -13.63 -10.52 -5.47
C VAL A 479 -12.24 -10.59 -6.14
N PRO A 480 -11.92 -11.58 -7.00
CA PRO A 480 -10.73 -11.52 -7.83
C PRO A 480 -10.56 -10.23 -8.64
N MET A 481 -11.62 -9.72 -9.28
CA MET A 481 -11.59 -8.43 -10.00
C MET A 481 -11.32 -7.26 -9.05
N VAL A 482 -11.91 -7.25 -7.85
CA VAL A 482 -11.65 -6.23 -6.80
C VAL A 482 -10.16 -6.21 -6.43
N VAL A 483 -9.58 -7.37 -6.13
CA VAL A 483 -8.15 -7.51 -5.78
C VAL A 483 -7.24 -7.09 -6.95
N ALA A 484 -7.56 -7.54 -8.17
CA ALA A 484 -6.80 -7.22 -9.36
C ALA A 484 -6.80 -5.71 -9.67
N THR A 485 -7.94 -5.04 -9.57
CA THR A 485 -8.07 -3.60 -9.86
C THR A 485 -7.52 -2.71 -8.75
N LEU A 486 -7.64 -3.12 -7.48
CA LEU A 486 -6.93 -2.48 -6.36
C LEU A 486 -5.42 -2.51 -6.60
N GLN A 487 -4.88 -3.60 -7.13
CA GLN A 487 -3.45 -3.67 -7.43
C GLN A 487 -3.03 -2.67 -8.52
N ILE A 488 -3.82 -2.52 -9.58
CA ILE A 488 -3.58 -1.52 -10.65
C ILE A 488 -3.56 -0.12 -10.06
N LEU A 489 -4.53 0.23 -9.20
CA LEU A 489 -4.55 1.51 -8.51
C LEU A 489 -3.24 1.73 -7.75
N LYS A 490 -2.88 0.81 -6.83
CA LYS A 490 -1.65 0.90 -6.03
C LYS A 490 -0.38 1.02 -6.89
N ASP A 491 -0.32 0.34 -8.03
CA ASP A 491 0.80 0.41 -8.97
C ASP A 491 0.93 1.82 -9.60
N TRP A 492 -0.19 2.46 -9.96
CA TRP A 492 -0.23 3.85 -10.44
C TRP A 492 0.11 4.87 -9.35
N GLU A 493 -0.40 4.69 -8.13
CA GLU A 493 -0.08 5.56 -7.00
C GLU A 493 1.42 5.50 -6.68
N LYS A 494 2.00 4.30 -6.56
CA LYS A 494 3.45 4.11 -6.40
C LYS A 494 4.24 4.73 -7.56
N ARG A 495 3.74 4.66 -8.79
CA ARG A 495 4.37 5.31 -9.94
C ARG A 495 4.38 6.84 -9.79
N THR A 496 3.24 7.46 -9.47
CA THR A 496 3.14 8.90 -9.19
C THR A 496 4.15 9.32 -8.12
N MET A 497 4.40 8.47 -7.14
CA MET A 497 5.34 8.70 -6.04
C MET A 497 6.81 8.56 -6.45
N ARG A 498 7.15 7.59 -7.31
CA ARG A 498 8.47 7.52 -7.98
C ARG A 498 8.74 8.79 -8.82
N GLU A 499 7.71 9.32 -9.48
CA GLU A 499 7.83 10.58 -10.23
C GLU A 499 8.01 11.81 -9.31
N GLN A 500 7.37 11.84 -8.12
CA GLN A 500 7.63 12.85 -7.09
C GLN A 500 9.07 12.75 -6.56
N LYS A 501 9.54 11.55 -6.18
CA LYS A 501 10.92 11.27 -5.72
C LYS A 501 11.97 11.72 -6.75
N ARG A 502 11.69 11.56 -8.05
CA ARG A 502 12.55 12.03 -9.14
C ARG A 502 12.53 13.55 -9.33
N LYS A 503 11.39 14.23 -9.12
CA LYS A 503 11.25 15.68 -9.27
C LYS A 503 11.79 16.48 -8.07
N ASN A 504 11.63 15.95 -6.86
CA ASN A 504 12.09 16.58 -5.62
C ASN A 504 12.60 15.50 -4.65
N LEU A 505 13.83 15.06 -4.89
CA LEU A 505 14.47 13.99 -4.10
C LEU A 505 14.58 14.36 -2.62
N GLU A 506 14.94 15.60 -2.30
CA GLU A 506 15.15 16.04 -0.93
C GLU A 506 13.83 16.19 -0.16
N GLY A 507 12.82 16.82 -0.75
CA GLY A 507 11.49 16.92 -0.14
C GLY A 507 10.85 15.55 0.07
N PHE A 508 11.05 14.62 -0.86
CA PHE A 508 10.62 13.23 -0.71
C PHE A 508 11.38 12.52 0.43
N ARG A 509 12.71 12.69 0.50
CA ARG A 509 13.55 12.12 1.56
C ARG A 509 13.12 12.62 2.94
N VAL A 510 12.90 13.93 3.10
CA VAL A 510 12.41 14.53 4.36
C VAL A 510 11.03 13.99 4.76
N SER A 511 10.12 13.81 3.79
CA SER A 511 8.79 13.22 4.07
C SER A 511 8.89 11.74 4.47
N GLU A 512 9.74 10.97 3.78
CA GLU A 512 10.02 9.56 4.10
C GLU A 512 10.68 9.39 5.48
N ASP A 513 11.73 10.15 5.78
CA ASP A 513 12.37 10.17 7.10
C ASP A 513 11.38 10.65 8.19
N GLY A 514 10.50 11.59 7.86
CA GLY A 514 9.40 12.03 8.72
C GLY A 514 8.46 10.90 9.10
N ALA A 515 7.97 10.13 8.11
CA ALA A 515 7.12 8.95 8.35
C ALA A 515 7.86 7.88 9.18
N ARG A 516 9.12 7.57 8.83
CA ARG A 516 9.95 6.53 9.47
C ARG A 516 10.34 6.79 10.94
N LYS A 517 10.07 7.98 11.49
CA LYS A 517 10.19 8.27 12.93
C LYS A 517 9.29 7.34 13.76
N LEU A 518 8.09 7.08 13.24
CA LEU A 518 7.01 6.36 13.90
C LEU A 518 6.95 4.89 13.45
N ASP A 519 6.14 4.04 14.09
CA ASP A 519 6.20 2.58 13.91
C ASP A 519 5.57 2.12 12.59
N LEU A 520 4.32 2.54 12.33
CA LEU A 520 3.61 2.20 11.09
C LEU A 520 4.30 2.83 9.89
N GLY A 521 4.74 4.07 10.04
CA GLY A 521 5.51 4.77 9.01
C GLY A 521 6.81 4.05 8.68
N ARG A 522 7.54 3.50 9.68
CA ARG A 522 8.71 2.66 9.41
C ARG A 522 8.34 1.36 8.69
N MET A 523 7.26 0.69 9.07
CA MET A 523 6.81 -0.52 8.39
C MET A 523 6.39 -0.27 6.94
N ARG A 524 5.78 0.87 6.62
CA ARG A 524 5.36 1.19 5.24
C ARG A 524 6.49 1.72 4.38
N TYR A 525 7.36 2.54 4.94
CA TYR A 525 8.44 3.21 4.23
C TYR A 525 9.76 2.46 4.43
N TRP A 526 9.75 1.14 4.27
CA TRP A 526 10.92 0.30 4.51
C TRP A 526 12.06 0.60 3.52
N ARG A 527 13.29 0.40 3.99
CA ARG A 527 14.53 0.50 3.23
C ARG A 527 15.20 -0.86 3.16
N SER A 528 16.04 -1.06 2.15
CA SER A 528 16.89 -2.26 2.00
C SER A 528 17.61 -2.64 3.30
N GLY A 529 18.24 -1.64 3.94
CA GLY A 529 18.99 -1.79 5.19
C GLY A 529 18.18 -2.15 6.44
N ASP A 530 16.84 -2.02 6.42
CA ASP A 530 16.01 -2.41 7.59
C ASP A 530 16.00 -3.94 7.83
N PHE A 531 16.50 -4.71 6.87
CA PHE A 531 16.50 -6.17 6.86
C PHE A 531 17.90 -6.79 6.73
N GLU A 532 18.94 -5.97 6.59
CA GLU A 532 20.32 -6.44 6.52
C GLU A 532 20.74 -7.09 7.85
N GLY A 533 21.53 -8.16 7.80
CA GLY A 533 21.92 -8.95 8.97
C GLY A 533 20.93 -10.05 9.40
N ARG A 534 19.77 -10.20 8.73
CA ARG A 534 18.88 -11.36 8.91
C ARG A 534 19.03 -12.31 7.71
N GLY A 535 19.27 -13.60 7.97
CA GLY A 535 19.64 -14.59 6.95
C GLY A 535 18.66 -14.69 5.77
N SER A 536 19.18 -15.08 4.60
CA SER A 536 18.61 -14.96 3.23
C SER A 536 17.27 -15.64 2.93
N GLY A 537 16.59 -16.19 3.94
CA GLY A 537 15.23 -16.71 3.77
C GLY A 537 14.21 -15.58 3.56
N GLU A 538 13.16 -15.87 2.79
CA GLU A 538 12.04 -14.97 2.49
C GLU A 538 11.65 -14.11 3.70
N VAL A 539 11.51 -12.80 3.53
CA VAL A 539 10.96 -11.90 4.54
C VAL A 539 9.66 -11.33 3.99
N PHE A 540 8.54 -11.60 4.65
CA PHE A 540 7.29 -10.92 4.31
C PHE A 540 7.18 -9.64 5.15
N GLY A 541 6.52 -8.60 4.65
CA GLY A 541 6.39 -7.31 5.38
C GLY A 541 5.79 -7.43 6.79
N THR A 542 4.81 -8.34 6.97
CA THR A 542 4.21 -8.68 8.27
C THR A 542 5.04 -9.70 9.08
N GLU A 543 6.12 -10.25 8.51
CA GLU A 543 6.89 -11.37 9.06
C GLU A 543 7.97 -10.96 10.07
N VAL A 544 8.17 -9.66 10.29
CA VAL A 544 8.91 -9.18 11.48
C VAL A 544 8.35 -9.85 12.73
N LYS A 545 7.01 -10.00 12.82
CA LYS A 545 6.32 -10.78 13.86
C LYS A 545 6.73 -12.27 13.89
N ARG A 546 6.72 -12.97 12.75
CA ARG A 546 6.93 -14.44 12.69
C ARG A 546 8.39 -14.83 12.91
N LYS A 547 9.36 -14.10 12.35
CA LYS A 547 10.79 -14.43 12.54
C LYS A 547 11.27 -14.14 13.96
N GLU A 548 10.65 -13.21 14.68
CA GLU A 548 10.91 -12.99 16.10
C GLU A 548 10.36 -14.14 16.96
N ARG A 549 9.15 -14.64 16.67
CA ARG A 549 8.66 -15.90 17.25
C ARG A 549 9.58 -17.09 16.95
N MET A 550 10.15 -17.19 15.74
CA MET A 550 11.10 -18.27 15.40
C MET A 550 12.46 -18.14 16.09
N LYS A 551 13.03 -16.93 16.24
CA LYS A 551 14.28 -16.74 16.99
C LYS A 551 14.11 -17.22 18.44
N ALA A 552 13.01 -16.82 19.09
CA ALA A 552 12.71 -17.23 20.45
C ALA A 552 12.43 -18.75 20.57
N ALA A 553 11.79 -19.37 19.57
CA ALA A 553 11.60 -20.83 19.54
C ALA A 553 12.92 -21.61 19.29
N GLY A 554 13.83 -21.07 18.48
CA GLY A 554 15.16 -21.66 18.22
C GLY A 554 16.09 -21.59 19.43
N GLU A 555 16.05 -20.49 20.19
CA GLU A 555 16.79 -20.34 21.45
C GLU A 555 16.32 -21.36 22.51
N VAL A 556 15.01 -21.64 22.60
CA VAL A 556 14.47 -22.68 23.49
C VAL A 556 14.96 -24.08 23.08
N LEU A 557 14.99 -24.42 21.79
CA LEU A 557 15.48 -25.73 21.33
C LEU A 557 16.98 -25.93 21.58
N ASN A 558 17.80 -24.89 21.39
CA ASN A 558 19.23 -24.97 21.68
C ASN A 558 19.49 -25.09 23.20
N GLY A 559 18.75 -24.37 24.04
CA GLY A 559 18.86 -24.50 25.50
C GLY A 559 18.48 -25.88 26.03
N VAL A 560 17.49 -26.55 25.42
CA VAL A 560 17.12 -27.94 25.78
C VAL A 560 18.22 -28.93 25.39
N ALA A 561 18.89 -28.74 24.25
CA ALA A 561 20.01 -29.59 23.83
C ALA A 561 21.22 -29.50 24.78
N GLU A 562 21.48 -28.31 25.34
CA GLU A 562 22.55 -28.09 26.31
C GLU A 562 22.25 -28.74 27.67
N VAL A 563 21.00 -28.68 28.15
CA VAL A 563 20.56 -29.35 29.39
C VAL A 563 20.58 -30.88 29.24
N VAL A 564 20.24 -31.43 28.07
CA VAL A 564 20.34 -32.88 27.81
C VAL A 564 21.81 -33.33 27.75
N SER A 565 22.71 -32.47 27.27
CA SER A 565 24.15 -32.77 27.23
C SER A 565 24.81 -32.78 28.62
N ALA A 566 24.20 -32.11 29.62
CA ALA A 566 24.70 -32.07 31.00
C ALA A 566 24.31 -33.29 31.87
N LEU A 567 23.50 -34.22 31.34
CA LEU A 567 23.02 -35.42 32.07
C LEU A 567 23.52 -36.75 31.47
N GLY A 568 24.34 -36.72 30.43
CA GLY A 568 24.93 -37.90 29.78
C GLY A 568 26.27 -38.33 30.38
N GLY A 569 26.26 -38.81 31.63
CA GLY A 569 27.45 -39.39 32.26
C GLY A 569 27.67 -40.88 31.91
N ASP A 570 28.95 -41.26 31.79
CA ASP A 570 29.56 -42.60 31.81
C ASP A 570 28.77 -43.83 31.30
N GLY A 571 29.30 -44.48 30.25
CA GLY A 571 28.78 -45.78 29.81
C GLY A 571 29.57 -46.50 28.70
N GLY A 572 30.66 -47.18 29.09
CA GLY A 572 31.09 -48.45 28.46
C GLY A 572 31.81 -48.41 27.10
N SER A 573 33.13 -48.54 27.13
CA SER A 573 33.90 -49.01 25.97
C SER A 573 33.69 -50.51 25.73
N GLY A 574 33.10 -50.88 24.60
CA GLY A 574 32.97 -52.25 24.12
C GLY A 574 33.24 -52.31 22.61
N GLY A 575 34.14 -53.19 22.18
CA GLY A 575 34.70 -53.19 20.82
C GLY A 575 33.83 -53.85 19.75
N GLY A 576 34.29 -53.76 18.50
CA GLY A 576 33.69 -54.40 17.33
C GLY A 576 34.42 -54.04 16.04
N ASP A 577 35.32 -54.92 15.59
CA ASP A 577 36.09 -54.77 14.35
C ASP A 577 35.27 -55.03 13.08
N GLY A 578 35.74 -54.46 11.96
CA GLY A 578 35.36 -54.83 10.59
C GLY A 578 34.59 -53.73 9.83
N GLY A 579 34.92 -53.40 8.58
CA GLY A 579 36.00 -53.91 7.73
C GLY A 579 35.74 -53.63 6.25
N GLY A 580 36.77 -53.22 5.50
CA GLY A 580 36.68 -52.89 4.07
C GLY A 580 36.11 -51.50 3.77
N GLY A 581 36.50 -50.82 2.69
CA GLY A 581 37.44 -51.21 1.63
C GLY A 581 37.10 -50.50 0.33
N GLY A 582 38.08 -49.83 -0.31
CA GLY A 582 37.88 -48.97 -1.48
C GLY A 582 38.13 -47.49 -1.10
N GLY A 583 39.16 -46.81 -1.58
CA GLY A 583 40.00 -47.07 -2.76
C GLY A 583 39.51 -46.22 -3.93
N GLY A 584 40.15 -45.07 -4.13
CA GLY A 584 39.66 -44.02 -5.02
C GLY A 584 40.58 -42.80 -5.05
N ASP A 585 41.83 -43.02 -5.43
CA ASP A 585 42.76 -41.93 -5.76
C ASP A 585 42.26 -41.14 -6.98
N GLY A 586 42.40 -39.81 -6.95
CA GLY A 586 41.94 -38.94 -8.02
C GLY A 586 42.27 -37.47 -7.74
N GLY A 587 43.56 -37.13 -7.80
CA GLY A 587 44.02 -35.76 -7.49
C GLY A 587 44.14 -34.84 -8.71
N GLY A 588 44.33 -33.55 -8.41
CA GLY A 588 45.15 -32.65 -9.23
C GLY A 588 44.45 -31.77 -10.28
N GLY A 589 44.79 -30.47 -10.26
CA GLY A 589 44.43 -29.48 -11.29
C GLY A 589 43.27 -28.57 -10.88
N GLY A 590 43.40 -27.24 -10.78
CA GLY A 590 44.56 -26.37 -10.99
C GLY A 590 44.42 -25.46 -12.22
N GLY A 591 44.30 -24.15 -11.97
CA GLY A 591 44.50 -23.09 -12.97
C GLY A 591 43.24 -22.52 -13.63
N GLY A 592 43.34 -21.27 -14.12
CA GLY A 592 42.39 -20.71 -15.10
C GLY A 592 41.65 -19.42 -14.70
N GLY A 593 42.37 -18.37 -14.29
CA GLY A 593 41.81 -17.01 -14.42
C GLY A 593 41.71 -16.63 -15.91
N GLY A 594 40.64 -15.93 -16.29
CA GLY A 594 40.39 -15.55 -17.69
C GLY A 594 39.71 -14.19 -17.80
N ASP A 595 40.52 -13.14 -17.95
CA ASP A 595 40.03 -11.80 -18.31
C ASP A 595 39.55 -11.79 -19.78
N GLY A 596 38.27 -11.48 -19.97
CA GLY A 596 37.60 -11.46 -21.27
C GLY A 596 37.31 -10.04 -21.76
N GLY A 597 38.35 -9.24 -22.02
CA GLY A 597 38.19 -7.97 -22.73
C GLY A 597 38.20 -8.18 -24.25
N GLY A 598 37.33 -7.49 -25.00
CA GLY A 598 37.42 -7.49 -26.46
C GLY A 598 36.23 -6.86 -27.21
N GLY A 599 36.55 -6.11 -28.27
CA GLY A 599 35.61 -5.95 -29.40
C GLY A 599 34.98 -4.57 -29.63
N GLY A 600 35.77 -3.49 -29.61
CA GLY A 600 35.36 -2.27 -30.32
C GLY A 600 35.52 -2.45 -31.83
N GLY A 601 34.46 -2.21 -32.61
CA GLY A 601 34.48 -2.22 -34.07
C GLY A 601 34.15 -0.84 -34.64
N GLY A 602 35.17 -0.12 -35.10
CA GLY A 602 34.99 1.11 -35.87
C GLY A 602 35.15 0.82 -37.37
N GLY A 603 34.24 1.35 -38.18
CA GLY A 603 34.43 1.50 -39.62
C GLY A 603 34.63 2.97 -39.94
N GLY A 604 35.69 3.29 -40.69
CA GLY A 604 36.15 4.64 -40.99
C GLY A 604 37.59 4.61 -41.46
#